data_AF-A0A1G8LWR6-F1
#
_entry.id   AF-A0A1G8LWR6-F1
#
_cell.length_a   1.000
_cell.length_b   1.000
_cell.length_c   1.000
_cell.angle_alpha   90.00
_cell.angle_beta   90.00
_cell.angle_gamma   90.00
#
_symmetry.space_group_name_H-M   'P 1'
#
loop_
_entity.id
_entity.type
_entity.pdbx_description
1 polymer ?
#
loop_
_entity_poly.entity_id
_entity_poly.type
_entity_poly.pdbx_seq_one_letter_code
_entity_poly.pdbx_strand_id
1 'polypeptide(L)'
;MNRLTLSLTSTTHEVNASDVIVAEALFQRFPGIRDAVVQNPEQFTGFFWSVEEEASSTDWSMYFSNTKEERRTAWQAHLPPDNADKAVATAALKFLFPITNGTGSNSPLRRHLRISELSRLIRFFTLTSVTGVQEVADIHEMLAEPSQLGDMLNDLDYARATEMVNHMTAYIDTAKSVDCTGVVRELIRSCTEEGLHTSSTREFSRAVATLAANCIQRGGAQIFSIAVEFVNSVPLTYGLDFLVTAGTRHGEIRLVEGYRIENSPMHIDDAQILSTCVASWRKRAEESIMSGSVIESDNLFPILYGLSHVGRDSRDIDAINAFRAFCLQVASGLEHFLDRARPYRELQLQTFFLYVWDADEMATLVEQSPFAAEFAWYADQLRTDPVARKFVQDRCNA
;
A
#
# COMPACT_ATOMS: atom_id res chain seq x y z
N MET A 1 -32.65 37.78 -5.02
CA MET A 1 -31.91 37.96 -6.28
C MET A 1 -30.94 36.79 -6.36
N ASN A 2 -31.27 35.75 -7.13
CA ASN A 2 -30.41 34.56 -7.25
C ASN A 2 -29.24 34.92 -8.16
N ARG A 3 -28.07 35.18 -7.57
CA ARG A 3 -26.83 35.39 -8.30
C ARG A 3 -26.08 34.06 -8.33
N LEU A 4 -26.01 33.44 -9.51
CA LEU A 4 -25.14 32.29 -9.73
C LEU A 4 -23.70 32.83 -9.76
N THR A 5 -22.96 32.68 -8.66
CA THR A 5 -21.53 33.03 -8.62
C THR A 5 -20.74 31.83 -9.12
N LEU A 6 -20.17 31.93 -10.33
CA LEU A 6 -19.31 30.90 -10.89
C LEU A 6 -17.86 31.22 -10.50
N SER A 7 -17.22 30.33 -9.76
CA SER A 7 -15.77 30.41 -9.57
C SER A 7 -15.08 30.00 -10.88
N LEU A 8 -14.49 30.97 -11.57
CA LEU A 8 -13.79 30.76 -12.86
C LEU A 8 -12.66 29.74 -12.73
N THR A 9 -12.01 29.68 -11.57
CA THR A 9 -10.95 28.72 -11.23
C THR A 9 -11.41 27.26 -11.27
N SER A 10 -12.71 26.98 -11.09
CA SER A 10 -13.28 25.63 -11.18
C SER A 10 -13.67 25.22 -12.61
N THR A 11 -13.62 26.16 -13.56
CA THR A 11 -14.13 25.98 -14.94
C THR A 11 -13.03 25.94 -16.01
N THR A 12 -11.78 26.26 -15.67
CA THR A 12 -10.63 26.11 -16.56
C THR A 12 -10.10 24.68 -16.50
N HIS A 13 -10.50 23.85 -17.45
CA HIS A 13 -9.97 22.49 -17.70
C HIS A 13 -10.11 21.44 -16.58
N GLU A 14 -10.61 21.79 -15.39
CA GLU A 14 -10.63 20.89 -14.22
C GLU A 14 -11.97 20.20 -13.93
N VAL A 15 -13.11 20.85 -14.16
CA VAL A 15 -14.46 20.28 -13.98
C VAL A 15 -15.37 20.75 -15.10
N ASN A 16 -16.27 19.89 -15.55
CA ASN A 16 -17.25 20.20 -16.57
C ASN A 16 -18.10 21.39 -16.09
N ALA A 17 -18.13 22.48 -16.85
CA ALA A 17 -18.88 23.67 -16.51
C ALA A 17 -20.37 23.38 -16.24
N SER A 18 -20.95 22.37 -16.89
CA SER A 18 -22.33 21.95 -16.61
C SER A 18 -22.50 21.30 -15.23
N ASP A 19 -21.50 20.56 -14.75
CA ASP A 19 -21.50 20.00 -13.39
C ASP A 19 -21.35 21.12 -12.35
N VAL A 20 -20.47 22.09 -12.58
CA VAL A 20 -20.28 23.27 -11.71
C VAL A 20 -21.57 24.08 -11.61
N ILE A 21 -22.23 24.37 -12.75
CA ILE A 21 -23.48 25.12 -12.78
C ILE A 21 -24.58 24.39 -12.01
N VAL A 22 -24.73 23.07 -12.24
CA VAL A 22 -25.76 22.27 -11.57
C VAL A 22 -25.46 22.12 -10.08
N ALA A 23 -24.20 21.93 -9.68
CA ALA A 23 -23.79 21.85 -8.29
C ALA A 23 -24.04 23.17 -7.55
N GLU A 24 -23.61 24.31 -8.11
CA GLU A 24 -23.87 25.64 -7.55
C GLU A 24 -25.37 25.93 -7.42
N ALA A 25 -26.15 25.65 -8.47
CA ALA A 25 -27.59 25.84 -8.43
C ALA A 25 -28.28 24.94 -7.40
N LEU A 26 -27.83 23.69 -7.26
CA LEU A 26 -28.32 22.75 -6.26
C LEU A 26 -27.99 23.21 -4.84
N PHE A 27 -26.73 23.57 -4.57
CA PHE A 27 -26.25 23.92 -3.23
C PHE A 27 -26.73 25.30 -2.76
N GLN A 28 -26.95 26.25 -3.66
CA GLN A 28 -27.57 27.53 -3.32
C GLN A 28 -29.05 27.35 -2.96
N ARG A 29 -29.76 26.46 -3.65
CA ARG A 29 -31.19 26.20 -3.39
C ARG A 29 -31.41 25.26 -2.20
N PHE A 30 -30.53 24.28 -2.00
CA PHE A 30 -30.61 23.29 -0.94
C PHE A 30 -29.26 23.16 -0.20
N PRO A 31 -28.91 24.13 0.68
CA PRO A 31 -27.64 24.13 1.38
C PRO A 31 -27.37 22.86 2.21
N GLY A 32 -28.41 22.27 2.80
CA GLY A 32 -28.26 21.02 3.57
C GLY A 32 -27.76 19.84 2.73
N ILE A 33 -27.98 19.83 1.41
CA ILE A 33 -27.41 18.81 0.52
C ILE A 33 -25.90 19.03 0.36
N ARG A 34 -25.44 20.29 0.29
CA ARG A 34 -24.01 20.60 0.26
C ARG A 34 -23.32 20.06 1.51
N ASP A 35 -23.90 20.36 2.67
CA ASP A 35 -23.37 19.90 3.95
C ASP A 35 -23.35 18.38 4.03
N ALA A 36 -24.41 17.71 3.55
CA ALA A 36 -24.49 16.26 3.49
C ALA A 36 -23.40 15.65 2.58
N VAL A 37 -23.16 16.23 1.41
CA VAL A 37 -22.13 15.74 0.46
C VAL A 37 -20.72 15.98 1.02
N VAL A 38 -20.50 17.07 1.76
CA VAL A 38 -19.21 17.34 2.42
C VAL A 38 -18.97 16.41 3.62
N GLN A 39 -20.00 16.17 4.44
CA GLN A 39 -19.89 15.38 5.66
C GLN A 39 -19.93 13.87 5.40
N ASN A 40 -20.59 13.45 4.31
CA ASN A 40 -20.81 12.05 3.97
C ASN A 40 -20.55 11.81 2.46
N PRO A 41 -19.38 12.19 1.90
CA PRO A 41 -19.11 12.09 0.47
C PRO A 41 -19.29 10.67 -0.06
N GLU A 42 -19.05 9.64 0.75
CA GLU A 42 -19.23 8.22 0.42
C GLU A 42 -20.69 7.81 0.13
N GLN A 43 -21.68 8.61 0.57
CA GLN A 43 -23.08 8.35 0.26
C GLN A 43 -23.47 8.86 -1.14
N PHE A 44 -22.69 9.79 -1.69
CA PHE A 44 -22.93 10.44 -2.98
C PHE A 44 -21.89 10.07 -4.06
N THR A 45 -20.69 9.65 -3.65
CA THR A 45 -19.53 9.33 -4.49
C THR A 45 -18.97 7.93 -4.17
N GLY A 46 -18.32 7.28 -5.15
CA GLY A 46 -17.71 5.96 -4.99
C GLY A 46 -18.05 4.98 -6.11
N PHE A 47 -17.20 3.96 -6.31
CA PHE A 47 -17.24 2.99 -7.41
C PHE A 47 -18.56 2.19 -7.57
N PHE A 48 -19.47 2.17 -6.58
CA PHE A 48 -20.81 1.61 -6.77
C PHE A 48 -21.82 2.52 -7.50
N TRP A 49 -21.38 3.70 -7.97
CA TRP A 49 -22.08 4.50 -8.98
C TRP A 49 -21.60 4.24 -10.43
N SER A 50 -20.50 3.50 -10.62
CA SER A 50 -20.08 2.98 -11.93
C SER A 50 -19.62 1.52 -11.84
N VAL A 51 -20.51 0.56 -12.05
CA VAL A 51 -20.14 -0.86 -12.12
C VAL A 51 -19.93 -1.27 -13.57
N GLU A 52 -18.70 -1.64 -13.93
CA GLU A 52 -18.50 -2.67 -14.97
C GLU A 52 -17.40 -3.69 -14.67
N GLU A 53 -16.55 -3.53 -13.66
CA GLU A 53 -15.66 -4.63 -13.22
C GLU A 53 -15.67 -4.79 -11.70
N GLU A 54 -15.84 -6.03 -11.23
CA GLU A 54 -15.44 -6.48 -9.90
C GLU A 54 -13.92 -6.42 -9.79
N ALA A 55 -13.35 -5.22 -9.87
CA ALA A 55 -12.00 -4.98 -9.43
C ALA A 55 -12.04 -4.77 -7.92
N SER A 56 -11.26 -5.58 -7.21
CA SER A 56 -10.98 -5.55 -5.78
C SER A 56 -10.40 -4.20 -5.33
N SER A 57 -11.23 -3.16 -5.31
CA SER A 57 -10.93 -1.87 -4.69
C SER A 57 -11.49 -1.84 -3.28
N THR A 58 -10.72 -1.28 -2.34
CA THR A 58 -11.09 -1.21 -0.93
C THR A 58 -12.37 -0.37 -0.76
N ASP A 59 -13.46 -1.07 -0.49
CA ASP A 59 -14.80 -0.52 -0.31
C ASP A 59 -14.91 0.19 1.05
N TRP A 60 -14.64 1.49 1.11
CA TRP A 60 -14.79 2.26 2.35
C TRP A 60 -16.25 2.31 2.85
N SER A 61 -17.24 2.05 1.99
CA SER A 61 -18.66 2.04 2.38
C SER A 61 -19.08 0.77 3.14
N MET A 62 -18.26 -0.29 3.10
CA MET A 62 -18.50 -1.54 3.83
C MET A 62 -18.41 -1.36 5.36
N TYR A 63 -17.76 -0.28 5.82
CA TYR A 63 -17.66 0.06 7.24
C TYR A 63 -18.91 0.74 7.80
N PHE A 64 -19.88 1.12 6.96
CA PHE A 64 -21.01 1.98 7.35
C PHE A 64 -22.40 1.42 7.06
N SER A 65 -22.54 0.36 6.24
CA SER A 65 -23.84 -0.26 5.93
C SER A 65 -23.69 -1.74 5.59
N ASN A 66 -24.63 -2.55 6.08
CA ASN A 66 -24.54 -4.02 6.04
C ASN A 66 -24.94 -4.60 4.69
N THR A 67 -25.71 -3.87 3.88
CA THR A 67 -26.19 -4.35 2.57
C THR A 67 -25.88 -3.39 1.42
N LYS A 68 -25.86 -3.91 0.20
CA LYS A 68 -25.60 -3.15 -1.04
C LYS A 68 -26.76 -2.21 -1.38
N GLU A 69 -27.98 -2.62 -1.08
CA GLU A 69 -29.21 -1.88 -1.34
C GLU A 69 -29.36 -0.67 -0.41
N GLU A 70 -28.99 -0.80 0.87
CA GLU A 70 -28.94 0.31 1.82
C GLU A 70 -27.95 1.38 1.35
N ARG A 71 -26.76 0.98 0.90
CA ARG A 71 -25.74 1.89 0.38
C ARG A 71 -26.22 2.68 -0.85
N ARG A 72 -26.94 2.03 -1.76
CA ARG A 72 -27.49 2.65 -2.98
C ARG A 72 -28.60 3.68 -2.71
N THR A 73 -29.20 3.64 -1.53
CA THR A 73 -30.34 4.49 -1.16
C THR A 73 -30.03 5.47 -0.03
N ALA A 74 -28.87 5.36 0.63
CA ALA A 74 -28.45 6.18 1.76
C ALA A 74 -28.56 7.70 1.48
N TRP A 75 -28.14 8.16 0.31
CA TRP A 75 -28.21 9.58 -0.08
C TRP A 75 -29.63 10.16 -0.06
N GLN A 76 -30.67 9.32 -0.19
CA GLN A 76 -32.06 9.77 -0.21
C GLN A 76 -32.51 10.35 1.14
N ALA A 77 -31.83 9.99 2.24
CA ALA A 77 -32.10 10.54 3.57
C ALA A 77 -31.82 12.04 3.65
N HIS A 78 -30.96 12.58 2.77
CA HIS A 78 -30.56 13.99 2.74
C HIS A 78 -31.41 14.85 1.80
N LEU A 79 -32.45 14.27 1.18
CA LEU A 79 -33.34 14.99 0.28
C LEU A 79 -34.32 15.88 1.05
N PRO A 80 -34.73 17.03 0.47
CA PRO A 80 -35.73 17.90 1.08
C PRO A 80 -37.08 17.16 1.23
N PRO A 81 -37.88 17.51 2.26
CA PRO A 81 -39.12 16.81 2.58
C PRO A 81 -40.27 17.12 1.61
N ASP A 82 -40.24 18.28 0.93
CA ASP A 82 -41.25 18.65 -0.05
C ASP A 82 -41.10 17.85 -1.35
N ASN A 83 -42.20 17.34 -1.90
CA ASN A 83 -42.20 16.44 -3.05
C ASN A 83 -41.68 17.09 -4.34
N ALA A 84 -41.96 18.38 -4.56
CA ALA A 84 -41.51 19.08 -5.77
C ALA A 84 -40.01 19.39 -5.69
N ASP A 85 -39.55 19.88 -4.52
CA ASP A 85 -38.13 20.12 -4.28
C ASP A 85 -37.31 18.82 -4.26
N LYS A 86 -37.88 17.74 -3.71
CA LYS A 86 -37.28 16.40 -3.73
C LYS A 86 -37.04 15.90 -5.14
N ALA A 87 -38.01 16.10 -6.05
CA ALA A 87 -37.86 15.70 -7.45
C ALA A 87 -36.73 16.48 -8.14
N VAL A 88 -36.63 17.79 -7.90
CA VAL A 88 -35.58 18.65 -8.45
C VAL A 88 -34.20 18.26 -7.91
N ALA A 89 -34.07 18.13 -6.58
CA ALA A 89 -32.82 17.72 -5.94
C ALA A 89 -32.38 16.32 -6.40
N THR A 90 -33.32 15.39 -6.53
CA THR A 90 -33.06 14.05 -7.06
C THR A 90 -32.53 14.08 -8.49
N ALA A 91 -33.14 14.88 -9.37
CA ALA A 91 -32.71 14.98 -10.76
C ALA A 91 -31.31 15.60 -10.88
N ALA A 92 -31.02 16.64 -10.11
CA ALA A 92 -29.70 17.27 -10.06
C ALA A 92 -28.63 16.35 -9.47
N LEU A 93 -28.92 15.64 -8.36
CA LEU A 93 -27.99 14.65 -7.79
C LEU A 93 -27.74 13.49 -8.76
N LYS A 94 -28.76 12.95 -9.43
CA LYS A 94 -28.59 11.93 -10.48
C LYS A 94 -27.85 12.44 -11.70
N PHE A 95 -27.92 13.75 -11.98
CA PHE A 95 -27.13 14.36 -13.03
C PHE A 95 -25.66 14.40 -12.61
N LEU A 96 -25.34 14.96 -11.43
CA LEU A 96 -23.98 15.16 -10.92
C LEU A 96 -23.27 13.84 -10.60
N PHE A 97 -24.00 12.92 -9.97
CA PHE A 97 -23.61 11.59 -9.56
C PHE A 97 -24.56 10.60 -10.24
N PRO A 98 -24.30 10.15 -11.47
CA PRO A 98 -25.22 9.27 -12.21
C PRO A 98 -25.12 7.80 -11.82
N ILE A 99 -26.21 7.16 -11.37
CA ILE A 99 -26.26 5.71 -11.12
C ILE A 99 -26.10 4.99 -12.46
N THR A 100 -24.98 4.27 -12.70
CA THR A 100 -24.95 3.33 -13.83
C THR A 100 -25.71 2.07 -13.45
N ASN A 101 -26.93 1.95 -13.97
CA ASN A 101 -27.56 0.64 -14.06
C ASN A 101 -26.93 -0.04 -15.27
N GLY A 102 -26.20 -1.13 -15.06
CA GLY A 102 -25.47 -1.84 -16.10
C GLY A 102 -26.34 -2.08 -17.34
N THR A 103 -26.02 -1.39 -18.42
CA THR A 103 -26.45 -1.72 -19.79
C THR A 103 -25.42 -1.19 -20.78
N GLY A 104 -24.49 -2.07 -21.16
CA GLY A 104 -23.85 -2.09 -22.47
C GLY A 104 -22.60 -1.22 -22.65
N SER A 105 -21.56 -1.88 -23.17
CA SER A 105 -20.25 -1.36 -23.60
C SER A 105 -20.27 -0.25 -24.68
N ASN A 106 -21.42 0.39 -24.92
CA ASN A 106 -21.63 1.46 -25.90
C ASN A 106 -22.18 2.75 -25.27
N SER A 107 -22.16 2.88 -23.95
CA SER A 107 -22.38 4.19 -23.33
C SER A 107 -21.22 5.12 -23.73
N PRO A 108 -21.48 6.34 -24.24
CA PRO A 108 -20.43 7.22 -24.69
C PRO A 108 -19.47 7.48 -23.54
N LEU A 109 -18.17 7.21 -23.76
CA LEU A 109 -17.02 7.53 -22.89
C LEU A 109 -17.38 8.76 -22.04
N ARG A 110 -17.77 8.52 -20.77
CA ARG A 110 -18.22 9.60 -19.89
C ARG A 110 -17.06 10.56 -19.77
N ARG A 111 -17.27 11.76 -20.30
CA ARG A 111 -16.24 12.77 -20.54
C ARG A 111 -15.47 13.03 -19.24
N HIS A 112 -14.15 13.01 -19.38
CA HIS A 112 -13.02 13.11 -18.44
C HIS A 112 -13.04 14.30 -17.45
N LEU A 113 -14.19 14.90 -17.15
CA LEU A 113 -14.35 16.14 -16.37
C LEU A 113 -15.53 16.13 -15.38
N ARG A 114 -16.07 14.97 -14.98
CA ARG A 114 -17.24 14.94 -14.08
C ARG A 114 -16.87 15.30 -12.63
N ILE A 115 -17.73 16.06 -11.94
CA ILE A 115 -17.54 16.42 -10.52
C ILE A 115 -17.71 15.22 -9.57
N SER A 116 -18.26 14.11 -10.06
CA SER A 116 -18.43 12.87 -9.29
C SER A 116 -17.10 12.24 -8.83
N GLU A 117 -15.97 12.65 -9.42
CA GLU A 117 -14.63 12.27 -8.97
C GLU A 117 -14.30 12.95 -7.63
N LEU A 118 -13.92 12.17 -6.62
CA LEU A 118 -13.72 12.64 -5.25
C LEU A 118 -12.69 13.79 -5.16
N SER A 119 -11.58 13.70 -5.89
CA SER A 119 -10.55 14.74 -5.95
C SER A 119 -11.09 16.07 -6.51
N ARG A 120 -11.98 16.01 -7.50
CA ARG A 120 -12.62 17.19 -8.11
C ARG A 120 -13.73 17.75 -7.25
N LEU A 121 -14.45 16.89 -6.54
CA LEU A 121 -15.45 17.30 -5.55
C LEU A 121 -14.79 18.07 -4.39
N ILE A 122 -13.63 17.61 -3.91
CA ILE A 122 -12.83 18.30 -2.90
C ILE A 122 -12.36 19.67 -3.41
N ARG A 123 -11.84 19.76 -4.65
CA ARG A 123 -11.46 21.03 -5.27
C ARG A 123 -12.65 22.00 -5.42
N PHE A 124 -13.81 21.49 -5.82
CA PHE A 124 -15.03 22.28 -5.93
C PHE A 124 -15.45 22.85 -4.56
N PHE A 125 -15.48 22.05 -3.49
CA PHE A 125 -15.89 22.52 -2.17
C PHE A 125 -14.91 23.49 -1.52
N THR A 126 -13.62 23.30 -1.77
CA THR A 126 -12.57 24.16 -1.20
C THR A 126 -12.48 25.52 -1.90
N LEU A 127 -13.19 25.74 -3.01
CA LEU A 127 -13.17 26.98 -3.82
C LEU A 127 -11.74 27.40 -4.27
N THR A 128 -10.79 26.48 -4.16
CA THR A 128 -9.36 26.71 -4.39
C THR A 128 -8.89 25.81 -5.51
N SER A 129 -8.11 26.37 -6.44
CA SER A 129 -7.08 25.59 -7.12
C SER A 129 -6.13 25.10 -6.02
N VAL A 130 -6.37 23.92 -5.45
CA VAL A 130 -5.54 23.40 -4.37
C VAL A 130 -4.17 23.07 -4.95
N THR A 131 -3.24 24.02 -4.86
CA THR A 131 -1.81 23.77 -5.01
C THR A 131 -1.45 22.61 -4.08
N GLY A 132 -1.11 21.46 -4.64
CA GLY A 132 -0.75 20.24 -3.89
C GLY A 132 -1.59 19.00 -4.21
N VAL A 133 -2.77 19.11 -4.84
CA VAL A 133 -3.51 17.92 -5.32
C VAL A 133 -3.11 17.66 -6.76
N GLN A 134 -2.38 16.58 -7.04
CA GLN A 134 -1.88 16.27 -8.37
C GLN A 134 -3.02 16.09 -9.38
N GLU A 135 -2.82 16.55 -10.62
CA GLU A 135 -3.84 16.42 -11.65
C GLU A 135 -3.94 14.97 -12.13
N VAL A 136 -5.16 14.47 -12.26
CA VAL A 136 -5.40 13.11 -12.78
C VAL A 136 -4.86 12.97 -14.20
N ALA A 137 -4.88 14.05 -15.00
CA ALA A 137 -4.30 14.07 -16.33
C ALA A 137 -2.79 13.83 -16.29
N ASP A 138 -2.08 14.52 -15.39
CA ASP A 138 -0.64 14.32 -15.19
C ASP A 138 -0.33 12.88 -14.76
N ILE A 139 -1.14 12.32 -13.85
CA ILE A 139 -0.98 10.93 -13.41
C ILE A 139 -1.25 9.95 -14.57
N HIS A 140 -2.26 10.20 -15.40
CA HIS A 140 -2.54 9.39 -16.59
C HIS A 140 -1.42 9.49 -17.62
N GLU A 141 -0.86 10.68 -17.83
CA GLU A 141 0.29 10.91 -18.71
C GLU A 141 1.52 10.18 -18.17
N MET A 142 1.83 10.30 -16.88
CA MET A 142 2.92 9.56 -16.23
C MET A 142 2.73 8.04 -16.28
N LEU A 143 1.51 7.54 -16.15
CA LEU A 143 1.22 6.11 -16.29
C LEU A 143 1.36 5.62 -17.74
N ALA A 144 1.10 6.48 -18.73
CA ALA A 144 1.25 6.17 -20.15
C ALA A 144 2.70 6.29 -20.63
N GLU A 145 3.46 7.26 -20.10
CA GLU A 145 4.83 7.58 -20.47
C GLU A 145 5.73 7.72 -19.21
N PRO A 146 6.06 6.61 -18.54
CA PRO A 146 6.67 6.63 -17.20
C PRO A 146 8.13 7.07 -17.16
N SER A 147 8.76 7.41 -18.27
CA SER A 147 10.21 7.63 -18.39
C SER A 147 10.85 8.60 -17.38
N GLN A 148 10.09 9.51 -16.77
CA GLN A 148 10.56 10.46 -15.74
C GLN A 148 10.07 10.14 -14.32
N LEU A 149 9.29 9.06 -14.16
CA LEU A 149 8.69 8.66 -12.89
C LEU A 149 9.76 8.41 -11.83
N GLY A 150 10.85 7.71 -12.17
CA GLY A 150 11.90 7.41 -11.21
C GLY A 150 12.57 8.68 -10.65
N ASP A 151 12.93 9.63 -11.51
CA ASP A 151 13.59 10.89 -11.15
C ASP A 151 12.67 11.73 -10.27
N MET A 152 11.40 11.85 -10.68
CA MET A 152 10.41 12.59 -9.92
C MET A 152 10.19 11.97 -8.53
N LEU A 153 10.12 10.64 -8.39
CA LEU A 153 10.00 10.00 -7.08
C LEU A 153 11.24 10.22 -6.22
N ASN A 154 12.43 10.26 -6.82
CA ASN A 154 13.70 10.49 -6.11
C ASN A 154 13.87 11.95 -5.67
N ASP A 155 13.26 12.90 -6.39
CA ASP A 155 13.24 14.32 -6.06
C ASP A 155 12.25 14.68 -4.94
N LEU A 156 11.32 13.77 -4.61
CA LEU A 156 10.31 13.94 -3.56
C LEU A 156 10.79 13.41 -2.20
N ASP A 157 10.26 13.98 -1.11
CA ASP A 157 10.33 13.32 0.19
C ASP A 157 9.46 12.05 0.22
N TYR A 158 9.76 11.10 1.12
CA TYR A 158 9.05 9.82 1.19
C TYR A 158 7.55 9.93 1.39
N ALA A 159 7.06 10.92 2.12
CA ALA A 159 5.62 11.09 2.35
C ALA A 159 4.92 11.47 1.04
N ARG A 160 5.50 12.42 0.29
CA ARG A 160 4.99 12.84 -1.02
C ARG A 160 5.18 11.78 -2.09
N ALA A 161 6.30 11.06 -2.08
CA ALA A 161 6.52 9.93 -2.98
C ALA A 161 5.50 8.81 -2.72
N THR A 162 5.19 8.52 -1.45
CA THR A 162 4.13 7.56 -1.06
C THR A 162 2.77 8.04 -1.54
N GLU A 163 2.45 9.31 -1.35
CA GLU A 163 1.20 9.89 -1.82
C GLU A 163 1.06 9.77 -3.35
N MET A 164 2.11 10.11 -4.10
CA MET A 164 2.17 9.98 -5.56
C MET A 164 1.91 8.52 -6.00
N VAL A 165 2.63 7.56 -5.42
CA VAL A 165 2.46 6.13 -5.76
C VAL A 165 1.05 5.62 -5.44
N ASN A 166 0.46 6.08 -4.34
CA ASN A 166 -0.93 5.77 -4.00
C ASN A 166 -1.93 6.38 -5.00
N HIS A 167 -1.72 7.62 -5.44
CA HIS A 167 -2.54 8.24 -6.49
C HIS A 167 -2.42 7.45 -7.79
N MET A 168 -1.22 7.09 -8.22
CA MET A 168 -1.01 6.25 -9.41
C MET A 168 -1.74 4.91 -9.29
N THR A 169 -1.69 4.27 -8.12
CA THR A 169 -2.43 3.03 -7.83
C THR A 169 -3.94 3.24 -7.93
N ALA A 170 -4.46 4.36 -7.43
CA ALA A 170 -5.90 4.66 -7.47
C ALA A 170 -6.40 4.97 -8.90
N TYR A 171 -5.55 5.55 -9.75
CA TYR A 171 -5.95 5.98 -11.09
C TYR A 171 -5.57 5.02 -12.21
N ILE A 172 -4.81 3.95 -11.93
CA ILE A 172 -4.37 2.97 -12.93
C ILE A 172 -5.53 2.36 -13.74
N ASP A 173 -6.69 2.15 -13.11
CA ASP A 173 -7.90 1.62 -13.75
C ASP A 173 -8.63 2.62 -14.63
N THR A 174 -8.43 3.90 -14.37
CA THR A 174 -9.10 5.00 -15.09
C THR A 174 -8.28 5.52 -16.26
N ALA A 175 -6.98 5.18 -16.31
CA ALA A 175 -6.08 5.58 -17.38
C ALA A 175 -6.43 4.83 -18.67
N LYS A 176 -6.52 5.57 -19.79
CA LYS A 176 -6.83 4.97 -21.11
C LYS A 176 -5.73 4.06 -21.63
N SER A 177 -4.50 4.34 -21.23
CA SER A 177 -3.29 3.63 -21.61
C SER A 177 -2.33 3.67 -20.43
N VAL A 178 -1.74 2.52 -20.11
CA VAL A 178 -0.74 2.41 -19.04
C VAL A 178 0.41 1.57 -19.58
N ASP A 179 1.62 2.13 -19.59
CA ASP A 179 2.85 1.36 -19.82
C ASP A 179 3.26 0.67 -18.51
N CYS A 180 2.59 -0.44 -18.20
CA CYS A 180 2.80 -1.17 -16.95
C CYS A 180 4.24 -1.66 -16.80
N THR A 181 4.89 -2.07 -17.89
CA THR A 181 6.30 -2.49 -17.87
C THR A 181 7.21 -1.32 -17.58
N GLY A 182 7.00 -0.18 -18.26
CA GLY A 182 7.77 1.04 -18.02
C GLY A 182 7.62 1.55 -16.60
N VAL A 183 6.40 1.55 -16.05
CA VAL A 183 6.13 1.97 -14.66
C VAL A 183 6.92 1.11 -13.68
N VAL A 184 6.90 -0.22 -13.84
CA VAL A 184 7.65 -1.12 -12.95
C VAL A 184 9.16 -0.87 -13.03
N ARG A 185 9.71 -0.63 -14.23
CA ARG A 185 11.14 -0.34 -14.38
C ARG A 185 11.56 0.97 -13.72
N GLU A 186 10.71 1.98 -13.79
CA GLU A 186 10.98 3.27 -13.15
C GLU A 186 10.81 3.19 -11.63
N LEU A 187 9.88 2.35 -11.12
CA LEU A 187 9.84 2.00 -9.71
C LEU A 187 11.11 1.28 -9.26
N ILE A 188 11.64 0.33 -10.06
CA ILE A 188 12.92 -0.32 -9.76
C ILE A 188 14.02 0.72 -9.63
N ARG A 189 14.13 1.64 -10.61
CA ARG A 189 15.14 2.69 -10.61
C ARG A 189 15.05 3.57 -9.37
N SER A 190 13.85 4.03 -9.02
CA SER A 190 13.62 4.84 -7.82
C SER A 190 14.01 4.10 -6.53
N CYS A 191 13.69 2.80 -6.44
CA CYS A 191 14.07 2.00 -5.29
C CYS A 191 15.58 1.78 -5.13
N THR A 192 16.37 1.93 -6.21
CA THR A 192 17.81 1.65 -6.23
C THR A 192 18.71 2.87 -6.07
N GLU A 193 18.23 4.08 -6.35
CA GLU A 193 18.98 5.32 -6.13
C GLU A 193 18.90 5.70 -4.64
N GLU A 194 19.74 5.06 -3.82
CA GLU A 194 19.75 5.22 -2.36
C GLU A 194 20.29 6.60 -1.91
N GLY A 195 19.38 7.55 -1.72
CA GLY A 195 19.52 8.67 -0.78
C GLY A 195 18.77 8.37 0.53
N LEU A 196 19.04 7.25 1.19
CA LEU A 196 18.25 6.77 2.33
C LEU A 196 18.56 7.52 3.63
N HIS A 197 17.92 8.67 3.81
CA HIS A 197 17.80 9.35 5.09
C HIS A 197 16.32 9.41 5.48
N THR A 198 15.96 8.82 6.63
CA THR A 198 14.68 8.93 7.39
C THR A 198 13.70 7.75 7.38
N SER A 199 12.84 7.74 8.40
CA SER A 199 11.98 6.65 8.91
C SER A 199 10.67 6.41 8.14
N SER A 200 10.42 7.10 7.02
CA SER A 200 9.18 6.98 6.22
C SER A 200 9.27 5.94 5.09
N THR A 201 10.35 5.15 5.05
CA THR A 201 10.66 4.17 4.00
C THR A 201 9.65 3.01 3.92
N ARG A 202 9.01 2.62 5.04
CA ARG A 202 8.13 1.45 5.07
C ARG A 202 6.77 1.67 4.40
N GLU A 203 6.19 2.85 4.55
CA GLU A 203 4.93 3.20 3.89
C GLU A 203 5.13 3.32 2.39
N PHE A 204 6.22 3.96 1.98
CA PHE A 204 6.62 4.03 0.58
C PHE A 204 6.84 2.64 -0.03
N SER A 205 7.56 1.75 0.68
CA SER A 205 7.80 0.37 0.22
C SER A 205 6.51 -0.42 -0.04
N ARG A 206 5.51 -0.29 0.85
CA ARG A 206 4.20 -0.92 0.68
C ARG A 206 3.40 -0.31 -0.49
N ALA A 207 3.46 1.01 -0.66
CA ALA A 207 2.82 1.68 -1.78
C ALA A 207 3.43 1.21 -3.11
N VAL A 208 4.76 1.17 -3.21
CA VAL A 208 5.49 0.67 -4.39
C VAL A 208 5.13 -0.78 -4.68
N ALA A 209 5.11 -1.64 -3.66
CA ALA A 209 4.71 -3.04 -3.80
C ALA A 209 3.30 -3.20 -4.38
N THR A 210 2.36 -2.35 -3.94
CA THR A 210 0.97 -2.37 -4.41
C THR A 210 0.88 -1.91 -5.86
N LEU A 211 1.52 -0.80 -6.22
CA LEU A 211 1.54 -0.32 -7.61
C LEU A 211 2.21 -1.32 -8.54
N ALA A 212 3.36 -1.86 -8.15
CA ALA A 212 4.09 -2.86 -8.92
C ALA A 212 3.25 -4.12 -9.15
N ALA A 213 2.55 -4.62 -8.12
CA ALA A 213 1.65 -5.76 -8.25
C ALA A 213 0.50 -5.50 -9.24
N ASN A 214 -0.11 -4.31 -9.19
CA ASN A 214 -1.18 -3.92 -10.11
C ASN A 214 -0.68 -3.76 -11.56
N CYS A 215 0.52 -3.21 -11.77
CA CYS A 215 1.13 -3.10 -13.09
C CYS A 215 1.54 -4.48 -13.63
N ILE A 216 2.19 -5.31 -12.80
CA ILE A 216 2.61 -6.66 -13.20
C ILE A 216 1.39 -7.48 -13.62
N GLN A 217 0.28 -7.43 -12.88
CA GLN A 217 -0.97 -8.10 -13.24
C GLN A 217 -1.45 -7.79 -14.67
N ARG A 218 -1.17 -6.57 -15.16
CA ARG A 218 -1.53 -6.09 -16.50
C ARG A 218 -0.45 -6.28 -17.56
N GLY A 219 0.71 -6.84 -17.20
CA GLY A 219 1.88 -6.99 -18.06
C GLY A 219 1.74 -8.02 -19.20
N GLY A 220 0.61 -8.74 -19.28
CA GLY A 220 0.32 -9.72 -20.34
C GLY A 220 1.41 -10.79 -20.47
N ALA A 221 2.02 -10.91 -21.66
CA ALA A 221 3.08 -11.90 -21.90
C ALA A 221 4.38 -11.65 -21.10
N GLN A 222 4.56 -10.46 -20.53
CA GLN A 222 5.80 -10.07 -19.83
C GLN A 222 5.74 -10.25 -18.31
N ILE A 223 4.62 -10.75 -17.76
CA ILE A 223 4.41 -10.93 -16.31
C ILE A 223 5.60 -11.63 -15.65
N PHE A 224 6.04 -12.77 -16.20
CA PHE A 224 7.15 -13.54 -15.64
C PHE A 224 8.45 -12.74 -15.61
N SER A 225 8.84 -12.16 -16.75
CA SER A 225 10.11 -11.42 -16.86
C SER A 225 10.14 -10.22 -15.92
N ILE A 226 9.03 -9.47 -15.83
CA ILE A 226 8.97 -8.24 -15.04
C ILE A 226 8.91 -8.53 -13.54
N ALA A 227 8.15 -9.57 -13.12
CA ALA A 227 8.10 -9.97 -11.72
C ALA A 227 9.47 -10.43 -11.20
N VAL A 228 10.19 -11.20 -12.02
CA VAL A 228 11.56 -11.64 -11.70
C VAL A 228 12.53 -10.46 -11.72
N GLU A 229 12.44 -9.57 -12.72
CA GLU A 229 13.25 -8.35 -12.83
C GLU A 229 13.09 -7.47 -11.58
N PHE A 230 11.83 -7.20 -11.17
CA PHE A 230 11.52 -6.42 -9.97
C PHE A 230 12.15 -7.05 -8.74
N VAL A 231 11.83 -8.32 -8.46
CA VAL A 231 12.29 -9.02 -7.25
C VAL A 231 13.80 -9.17 -7.20
N ASN A 232 14.51 -9.18 -8.32
CA ASN A 232 15.97 -9.29 -8.34
C ASN A 232 16.70 -7.95 -8.23
N SER A 233 16.03 -6.85 -8.59
CA SER A 233 16.69 -5.55 -8.76
C SER A 233 16.44 -4.61 -7.59
N VAL A 234 15.27 -4.68 -6.93
CA VAL A 234 14.95 -3.80 -5.80
C VAL A 234 15.63 -4.26 -4.49
N PRO A 235 15.79 -3.36 -3.50
CA PRO A 235 16.22 -3.75 -2.16
C PRO A 235 15.29 -4.79 -1.53
N LEU A 236 15.83 -5.61 -0.63
CA LEU A 236 15.12 -6.79 -0.09
C LEU A 236 13.78 -6.45 0.58
N THR A 237 13.65 -5.27 1.19
CA THR A 237 12.41 -4.80 1.81
C THR A 237 11.28 -4.55 0.83
N TYR A 238 11.58 -3.93 -0.33
CA TYR A 238 10.60 -3.74 -1.40
C TYR A 238 10.22 -5.06 -2.04
N GLY A 239 11.21 -5.95 -2.25
CA GLY A 239 10.94 -7.31 -2.74
C GLY A 239 10.06 -8.10 -1.78
N LEU A 240 10.28 -7.97 -0.47
CA LEU A 240 9.47 -8.59 0.57
C LEU A 240 8.03 -8.09 0.54
N ASP A 241 7.83 -6.77 0.51
CA ASP A 241 6.49 -6.18 0.50
C ASP A 241 5.72 -6.55 -0.76
N PHE A 242 6.39 -6.60 -1.92
CA PHE A 242 5.80 -7.10 -3.15
C PHE A 242 5.38 -8.57 -3.05
N LEU A 243 6.26 -9.44 -2.53
CA LEU A 243 5.96 -10.86 -2.36
C LEU A 243 4.82 -11.11 -1.37
N VAL A 244 4.72 -10.31 -0.30
CA VAL A 244 3.58 -10.36 0.62
C VAL A 244 2.30 -9.97 -0.11
N THR A 245 2.30 -8.85 -0.85
CA THR A 245 1.14 -8.38 -1.61
C THR A 245 0.68 -9.39 -2.66
N ALA A 246 1.60 -9.88 -3.51
CA ALA A 246 1.26 -10.79 -4.61
C ALA A 246 1.08 -12.25 -4.17
N GLY A 247 1.75 -12.69 -3.10
CA GLY A 247 1.77 -14.08 -2.62
C GLY A 247 0.68 -14.43 -1.62
N THR A 248 0.03 -13.45 -0.98
CA THR A 248 -0.98 -13.72 0.08
C THR A 248 -2.13 -14.58 -0.45
N ARG A 249 -2.68 -14.26 -1.62
CA ARG A 249 -3.79 -15.01 -2.23
C ARG A 249 -3.44 -16.47 -2.55
N HIS A 250 -2.16 -16.77 -2.77
CA HIS A 250 -1.65 -18.11 -3.05
C HIS A 250 -1.34 -18.92 -1.79
N GLY A 251 -1.50 -18.34 -0.59
CA GLY A 251 -1.08 -18.97 0.66
C GLY A 251 0.44 -19.08 0.78
N GLU A 252 1.20 -18.25 0.06
CA GLU A 252 2.67 -18.21 0.17
C GLU A 252 3.15 -17.54 1.45
N ILE A 253 2.26 -16.92 2.23
CA ILE A 253 2.62 -16.20 3.45
C ILE A 253 2.08 -16.97 4.65
N ARG A 254 2.99 -17.45 5.51
CA ARG A 254 2.63 -18.19 6.72
C ARG A 254 1.93 -17.28 7.74
N LEU A 255 1.10 -17.89 8.58
CA LEU A 255 0.35 -17.23 9.67
C LEU A 255 -0.65 -16.16 9.20
N VAL A 256 -0.98 -16.12 7.91
CA VAL A 256 -2.08 -15.30 7.41
C VAL A 256 -3.41 -16.04 7.60
N GLU A 257 -4.39 -15.35 8.18
CA GLU A 257 -5.72 -15.91 8.44
C GLU A 257 -6.45 -16.24 7.14
N GLY A 258 -7.22 -17.34 7.13
CA GLY A 258 -7.91 -17.84 5.93
C GLY A 258 -8.76 -16.78 5.23
N TYR A 259 -9.51 -15.97 5.98
CA TYR A 259 -10.33 -14.90 5.39
C TYR A 259 -9.48 -13.83 4.68
N ARG A 260 -8.24 -13.56 5.13
CA ARG A 260 -7.35 -12.60 4.46
C ARG A 260 -6.83 -13.18 3.15
N ILE A 261 -6.48 -14.46 3.14
CA ILE A 261 -6.13 -15.19 1.90
C ILE A 261 -7.32 -15.19 0.93
N GLU A 262 -8.53 -15.44 1.46
CA GLU A 262 -9.77 -15.51 0.69
C GLU A 262 -10.20 -14.18 0.06
N ASN A 263 -9.87 -13.05 0.69
CA ASN A 263 -10.23 -11.71 0.22
C ASN A 263 -9.06 -10.95 -0.44
N SER A 264 -7.87 -11.53 -0.51
CA SER A 264 -6.72 -10.89 -1.15
C SER A 264 -6.85 -10.89 -2.68
N PRO A 265 -6.45 -9.81 -3.38
CA PRO A 265 -6.43 -9.77 -4.84
C PRO A 265 -5.49 -10.82 -5.43
N MET A 266 -5.88 -11.36 -6.59
CA MET A 266 -5.01 -12.23 -7.39
C MET A 266 -4.20 -11.39 -8.38
N HIS A 267 -2.98 -11.00 -8.01
CA HIS A 267 -2.11 -10.17 -8.87
C HIS A 267 -1.33 -10.98 -9.91
N ILE A 268 -0.94 -12.21 -9.58
CA ILE A 268 -0.22 -13.12 -10.48
C ILE A 268 -0.96 -14.45 -10.42
N ASP A 269 -1.64 -14.84 -11.50
CA ASP A 269 -2.43 -16.09 -11.51
C ASP A 269 -1.55 -17.35 -11.47
N ASP A 270 -0.35 -17.28 -12.06
CA ASP A 270 0.56 -18.41 -12.15
C ASP A 270 1.44 -18.53 -10.89
N ALA A 271 1.13 -19.53 -10.07
CA ALA A 271 1.87 -19.85 -8.84
C ALA A 271 3.35 -20.18 -9.10
N GLN A 272 3.74 -20.66 -10.29
CA GLN A 272 5.13 -20.96 -10.61
C GLN A 272 5.99 -19.69 -10.72
N ILE A 273 5.39 -18.59 -11.20
CA ILE A 273 6.05 -17.28 -11.25
C ILE A 273 6.36 -16.82 -9.83
N LEU A 274 5.37 -16.86 -8.95
CA LEU A 274 5.54 -16.49 -7.54
C LEU A 274 6.57 -17.38 -6.82
N SER A 275 6.51 -18.70 -7.02
CA SER A 275 7.48 -19.64 -6.45
C SER A 275 8.91 -19.29 -6.89
N THR A 276 9.11 -18.93 -8.15
CA THR A 276 10.41 -18.50 -8.70
C THR A 276 10.88 -17.19 -8.05
N CYS A 277 10.00 -16.20 -7.93
CA CYS A 277 10.30 -14.93 -7.26
C CYS A 277 10.65 -15.13 -5.78
N VAL A 278 9.88 -15.96 -5.06
CA VAL A 278 10.14 -16.30 -3.65
C VAL A 278 11.51 -16.97 -3.50
N ALA A 279 11.81 -17.98 -4.33
CA ALA A 279 13.10 -18.67 -4.28
C ALA A 279 14.27 -17.70 -4.53
N SER A 280 14.12 -16.79 -5.49
CA SER A 280 15.13 -15.77 -5.79
C SER A 280 15.34 -14.79 -4.64
N TRP A 281 14.24 -14.28 -4.07
CA TRP A 281 14.30 -13.36 -2.92
C TRP A 281 14.94 -14.01 -1.70
N ARG A 282 14.55 -15.25 -1.38
CA ARG A 282 15.10 -16.00 -0.23
C ARG A 282 16.61 -16.21 -0.37
N LYS A 283 17.07 -16.59 -1.56
CA LYS A 283 18.50 -16.71 -1.85
C LYS A 283 19.24 -15.39 -1.64
N ARG A 284 18.72 -14.28 -2.18
CA ARG A 284 19.31 -12.94 -1.98
C ARG A 284 19.32 -12.52 -0.51
N ALA A 285 18.27 -12.87 0.25
CA ALA A 285 18.17 -12.59 1.67
C ALA A 285 19.25 -13.34 2.48
N GLU A 286 19.44 -14.63 2.22
CA GLU A 286 20.50 -15.43 2.84
C GLU A 286 21.89 -14.88 2.48
N GLU A 287 22.14 -14.59 1.20
CA GLU A 287 23.41 -14.01 0.73
C GLU A 287 23.70 -12.65 1.39
N SER A 288 22.69 -11.79 1.51
CA SER A 288 22.82 -10.46 2.13
C SER A 288 23.11 -10.53 3.63
N ILE A 289 22.52 -11.49 4.33
CA ILE A 289 22.83 -11.75 5.74
C ILE A 289 24.26 -12.24 5.87
N MET A 290 24.67 -13.24 5.07
CA MET A 290 26.01 -13.83 5.15
C MET A 290 27.13 -12.88 4.71
N SER A 291 26.86 -11.96 3.80
CA SER A 291 27.83 -10.93 3.39
C SER A 291 27.93 -9.77 4.38
N GLY A 292 26.94 -9.61 5.27
CA GLY A 292 26.82 -8.45 6.16
C GLY A 292 26.20 -7.21 5.52
N SER A 293 25.73 -7.27 4.26
CA SER A 293 25.10 -6.13 3.57
C SER A 293 23.82 -5.63 4.28
N VAL A 294 23.21 -6.46 5.11
CA VAL A 294 22.08 -6.07 5.99
C VAL A 294 22.45 -5.03 7.05
N ILE A 295 23.74 -4.87 7.38
CA ILE A 295 24.22 -3.88 8.36
C ILE A 295 24.08 -2.46 7.80
N GLU A 296 24.47 -2.27 6.54
CA GLU A 296 24.45 -0.98 5.85
C GLU A 296 23.01 -0.52 5.55
N SER A 297 22.15 -1.47 5.19
CA SER A 297 20.75 -1.20 4.83
C SER A 297 19.79 -1.15 6.02
N ASP A 298 20.23 -1.52 7.23
CA ASP A 298 19.43 -1.51 8.46
C ASP A 298 18.12 -2.33 8.38
N ASN A 299 18.13 -3.44 7.64
CA ASN A 299 16.93 -4.21 7.33
C ASN A 299 16.95 -5.65 7.85
N LEU A 300 17.80 -5.96 8.83
CA LEU A 300 17.97 -7.32 9.37
C LEU A 300 16.62 -7.95 9.78
N PHE A 301 15.84 -7.28 10.63
CA PHE A 301 14.59 -7.88 11.17
C PHE A 301 13.50 -8.11 10.11
N PRO A 302 13.21 -7.17 9.18
CA PRO A 302 12.33 -7.44 8.05
C PRO A 302 12.79 -8.66 7.22
N ILE A 303 14.08 -8.80 6.97
CA ILE A 303 14.61 -9.92 6.17
C ILE A 303 14.45 -11.25 6.92
N LEU A 304 14.77 -11.30 8.21
CA LEU A 304 14.54 -12.48 9.05
C LEU A 304 13.06 -12.85 9.16
N TYR A 305 12.18 -11.85 9.24
CA TYR A 305 10.73 -12.07 9.18
C TYR A 305 10.33 -12.70 7.84
N GLY A 306 10.85 -12.19 6.73
CA GLY A 306 10.55 -12.75 5.41
C GLY A 306 11.08 -14.18 5.25
N LEU A 307 12.28 -14.50 5.72
CA LEU A 307 12.83 -15.87 5.69
C LEU A 307 11.96 -16.86 6.49
N SER A 308 11.36 -16.40 7.59
CA SER A 308 10.48 -17.24 8.39
C SER A 308 9.06 -17.36 7.83
N HIS A 309 8.55 -16.43 7.02
CA HIS A 309 7.13 -16.38 6.65
C HIS A 309 6.82 -16.44 5.15
N VAL A 310 7.79 -16.17 4.26
CA VAL A 310 7.58 -16.10 2.81
C VAL A 310 8.01 -17.40 2.14
N GLY A 311 7.04 -18.02 1.46
CA GLY A 311 7.10 -19.31 0.80
C GLY A 311 6.32 -20.39 1.56
N ARG A 312 5.63 -21.28 0.85
CA ARG A 312 4.88 -22.41 1.46
C ARG A 312 5.69 -23.26 2.44
N ASP A 313 6.97 -23.46 2.15
CA ASP A 313 7.88 -24.28 2.97
C ASP A 313 8.67 -23.47 4.01
N SER A 314 8.35 -22.19 4.18
CA SER A 314 9.04 -21.31 5.13
C SER A 314 8.83 -21.74 6.58
N ARG A 315 9.93 -21.78 7.35
CA ARG A 315 9.96 -22.21 8.75
C ARG A 315 10.69 -21.19 9.62
N ASP A 316 10.31 -21.10 10.88
CA ASP A 316 11.01 -20.26 11.86
C ASP A 316 12.50 -20.61 11.96
N ILE A 317 12.84 -21.89 11.78
CA ILE A 317 14.21 -22.38 11.78
C ILE A 317 15.08 -21.75 10.68
N ASP A 318 14.50 -21.35 9.54
CA ASP A 318 15.26 -20.76 8.44
C ASP A 318 15.82 -19.39 8.87
N ALA A 319 14.99 -18.57 9.52
CA ALA A 319 15.40 -17.27 10.07
C ALA A 319 16.36 -17.43 11.27
N ILE A 320 16.11 -18.40 12.16
CA ILE A 320 16.98 -18.68 13.31
C ILE A 320 18.39 -19.08 12.84
N ASN A 321 18.50 -19.96 11.84
CA ASN A 321 19.79 -20.38 11.31
C ASN A 321 20.53 -19.23 10.61
N ALA A 322 19.82 -18.42 9.83
CA ALA A 322 20.41 -17.23 9.20
C ALA A 322 20.91 -16.22 10.25
N PHE A 323 20.12 -15.97 11.30
CA PHE A 323 20.52 -15.10 12.41
C PHE A 323 21.72 -15.64 13.19
N ARG A 324 21.75 -16.95 13.47
CA ARG A 324 22.90 -17.60 14.12
C ARG A 324 24.17 -17.41 13.29
N ALA A 325 24.09 -17.64 11.98
CA ALA A 325 25.23 -17.46 11.08
C ALA A 325 25.69 -15.98 11.05
N PHE A 326 24.75 -15.04 11.02
CA PHE A 326 25.04 -13.61 11.13
C PHE A 326 25.83 -13.25 12.39
N CYS A 327 25.34 -13.66 13.57
CA CYS A 327 26.01 -13.33 14.83
C CYS A 327 27.39 -13.98 14.99
N LEU A 328 27.60 -15.17 14.42
CA LEU A 328 28.84 -15.93 14.60
C LEU A 328 29.90 -15.69 13.52
N GLN A 329 29.48 -15.40 12.28
CA GLN A 329 30.37 -15.44 11.11
C GLN A 329 30.57 -14.07 10.46
N VAL A 330 29.67 -13.11 10.69
CA VAL A 330 29.74 -11.78 10.10
C VAL A 330 30.40 -10.81 11.08
N ALA A 331 31.41 -10.08 10.60
CA ALA A 331 32.07 -9.05 11.39
C ALA A 331 31.05 -7.99 11.84
N SER A 332 31.06 -7.64 13.13
CA SER A 332 30.08 -6.75 13.78
C SER A 332 28.61 -7.21 13.68
N GLY A 333 28.32 -8.45 13.27
CA GLY A 333 26.93 -8.95 13.21
C GLY A 333 26.26 -9.00 14.58
N LEU A 334 26.97 -9.53 15.59
CA LEU A 334 26.49 -9.54 16.98
C LEU A 334 26.32 -8.12 17.54
N GLU A 335 27.30 -7.24 17.31
CA GLU A 335 27.28 -5.83 17.74
C GLU A 335 26.07 -5.11 17.17
N HIS A 336 25.87 -5.20 15.85
CA HIS A 336 24.76 -4.58 15.15
C HIS A 336 23.40 -5.05 15.68
N PHE A 337 23.23 -6.36 15.92
CA PHE A 337 22.02 -6.89 16.52
C PHE A 337 21.78 -6.31 17.92
N LEU A 338 22.80 -6.32 18.78
CA LEU A 338 22.70 -5.84 20.16
C LEU A 338 22.40 -4.34 20.24
N ASP A 339 23.02 -3.53 19.38
CA ASP A 339 22.74 -2.10 19.25
C ASP A 339 21.29 -1.84 18.83
N ARG A 340 20.78 -2.62 17.87
CA ARG A 340 19.38 -2.55 17.45
C ARG A 340 18.43 -3.07 18.52
N ALA A 341 18.90 -3.95 19.39
CA ALA A 341 18.11 -4.48 20.50
C ALA A 341 17.99 -3.53 21.70
N ARG A 342 18.97 -2.62 21.85
CA ARG A 342 19.04 -1.69 22.98
C ARG A 342 17.76 -0.87 23.22
N PRO A 343 17.11 -0.26 22.21
CA PRO A 343 15.97 0.65 22.45
C PRO A 343 14.69 -0.05 22.90
N TYR A 344 14.48 -1.32 22.54
CA TYR A 344 13.21 -2.00 22.88
C TYR A 344 13.28 -2.84 24.15
N ARG A 345 14.39 -2.80 24.90
CA ARG A 345 14.58 -3.48 26.19
C ARG A 345 13.38 -3.31 27.13
N GLU A 346 12.76 -2.13 27.11
CA GLU A 346 11.64 -1.77 27.99
C GLU A 346 10.26 -1.88 27.32
N LEU A 347 10.21 -2.10 25.99
CA LEU A 347 8.99 -1.96 25.19
C LEU A 347 8.42 -3.29 24.69
N GLN A 348 9.27 -4.20 24.16
CA GLN A 348 8.82 -5.44 23.51
C GLN A 348 9.86 -6.56 23.63
N LEU A 349 10.01 -7.13 24.83
CA LEU A 349 11.01 -8.17 25.13
C LEU A 349 10.92 -9.41 24.22
N GLN A 350 9.71 -9.84 23.84
CA GLN A 350 9.50 -11.06 23.06
C GLN A 350 10.06 -10.98 21.63
N THR A 351 10.02 -9.79 21.01
CA THR A 351 10.50 -9.58 19.64
C THR A 351 12.00 -9.85 19.50
N PHE A 352 12.78 -9.67 20.57
CA PHE A 352 14.23 -9.92 20.57
C PHE A 352 14.63 -11.38 20.71
N PHE A 353 13.84 -12.14 21.43
CA PHE A 353 14.09 -13.55 21.63
C PHE A 353 13.58 -14.39 20.45
N LEU A 354 12.91 -13.74 19.49
CA LEU A 354 12.33 -14.40 18.31
C LEU A 354 13.37 -15.16 17.51
N TYR A 355 14.58 -14.62 17.33
CA TYR A 355 15.58 -15.26 16.47
C TYR A 355 16.68 -16.01 17.23
N VAL A 356 16.64 -15.99 18.57
CA VAL A 356 17.63 -16.70 19.40
C VAL A 356 17.49 -18.21 19.20
N TRP A 357 18.58 -18.86 18.82
CA TRP A 357 18.61 -20.29 18.52
C TRP A 357 18.74 -21.17 19.77
N ASP A 358 19.45 -20.68 20.79
CA ASP A 358 19.60 -21.30 22.08
C ASP A 358 19.95 -20.21 23.11
N ALA A 359 19.25 -20.20 24.24
CA ALA A 359 19.39 -19.14 25.23
C ALA A 359 20.77 -19.18 25.91
N ASP A 360 21.31 -20.36 26.18
CA ASP A 360 22.59 -20.52 26.86
C ASP A 360 23.78 -20.28 25.91
N GLU A 361 23.68 -20.72 24.65
CA GLU A 361 24.68 -20.41 23.62
C GLU A 361 24.73 -18.91 23.33
N MET A 362 23.58 -18.25 23.14
CA MET A 362 23.54 -16.81 22.86
C MET A 362 24.03 -15.98 24.04
N ALA A 363 23.65 -16.34 25.28
CA ALA A 363 24.18 -15.69 26.48
C ALA A 363 25.71 -15.83 26.56
N THR A 364 26.23 -17.03 26.32
CA THR A 364 27.68 -17.29 26.30
C THR A 364 28.39 -16.45 25.24
N LEU A 365 27.80 -16.33 24.04
CA LEU A 365 28.34 -15.53 22.96
C LEU A 365 28.45 -14.04 23.34
N VAL A 366 27.43 -13.50 24.00
CA VAL A 366 27.41 -12.11 24.48
C VAL A 366 28.43 -11.90 25.60
N GLU A 367 28.48 -12.82 26.57
CA GLU A 367 29.42 -12.81 27.70
C GLU A 367 30.90 -12.83 27.25
N GLN A 368 31.19 -13.48 26.12
CA GLN A 368 32.54 -13.57 25.54
C GLN A 368 32.86 -12.43 24.55
N SER A 369 31.87 -11.60 24.22
CA SER A 369 32.04 -10.51 23.25
C SER A 369 32.77 -9.30 23.85
N PRO A 370 33.37 -8.42 23.02
CA PRO A 370 33.93 -7.14 23.48
C PRO A 370 32.91 -6.22 24.17
N PHE A 371 31.62 -6.46 23.96
CA PHE A 371 30.50 -5.65 24.45
C PHE A 371 29.81 -6.27 25.68
N ALA A 372 30.41 -7.32 26.27
CA ALA A 372 29.82 -8.08 27.37
C ALA A 372 29.38 -7.22 28.55
N ALA A 373 30.17 -6.19 28.91
CA ALA A 373 29.84 -5.29 30.01
C ALA A 373 28.61 -4.41 29.70
N GLU A 374 28.47 -3.96 28.46
CA GLU A 374 27.38 -3.09 28.02
C GLU A 374 26.06 -3.86 27.85
N PHE A 375 26.13 -5.10 27.36
CA PHE A 375 24.97 -5.97 27.12
C PHE A 375 24.81 -7.08 28.15
N ALA A 376 25.41 -6.95 29.34
CA ALA A 376 25.29 -7.92 30.42
C ALA A 376 23.84 -8.21 30.80
N TRP A 377 22.97 -7.19 30.70
CA TRP A 377 21.53 -7.31 30.95
C TRP A 377 20.85 -8.31 30.01
N TYR A 378 21.31 -8.41 28.75
CA TYR A 378 20.71 -9.29 27.75
C TYR A 378 21.10 -10.75 28.01
N ALA A 379 22.38 -10.99 28.32
CA ALA A 379 22.85 -12.30 28.76
C ALA A 379 22.14 -12.75 30.05
N ASP A 380 22.03 -11.86 31.05
CA ASP A 380 21.35 -12.17 32.31
C ASP A 380 19.87 -12.54 32.12
N GLN A 381 19.15 -11.85 31.22
CA GLN A 381 17.77 -12.21 30.86
C GLN A 381 17.69 -13.60 30.23
N LEU A 382 18.56 -13.95 29.28
CA LEU A 382 18.60 -15.28 28.68
C LEU A 382 18.92 -16.38 29.70
N ARG A 383 19.72 -16.07 30.73
CA ARG A 383 20.09 -17.02 31.80
C ARG A 383 18.99 -17.21 32.84
N THR A 384 18.33 -16.13 33.24
CA THR A 384 17.55 -16.10 34.48
C THR A 384 16.05 -15.91 34.28
N ASP A 385 15.60 -15.31 33.18
CA ASP A 385 14.18 -15.05 32.94
C ASP A 385 13.47 -16.33 32.41
N PRO A 386 12.58 -16.96 33.21
CA PRO A 386 11.88 -18.16 32.78
C PRO A 386 10.95 -17.94 31.58
N VAL A 387 10.44 -16.72 31.40
CA VAL A 387 9.55 -16.36 30.29
C VAL A 387 10.35 -16.29 29.00
N ALA A 388 11.51 -15.62 29.01
CA ALA A 388 12.40 -15.55 27.86
C ALA A 388 12.90 -16.94 27.46
N ARG A 389 13.35 -17.74 28.43
CA ARG A 389 13.84 -19.11 28.18
C ARG A 389 12.74 -20.02 27.60
N LYS A 390 11.53 -19.96 28.16
CA LYS A 390 10.39 -20.71 27.64
C LYS A 390 10.05 -20.28 26.21
N PHE A 391 10.07 -18.97 25.93
CA PHE A 391 9.78 -18.45 24.59
C PHE A 391 10.78 -18.95 23.53
N VAL A 392 12.08 -18.94 23.85
CA VAL A 392 13.13 -19.49 22.96
C VAL A 392 12.89 -21.00 22.73
N GLN A 393 12.58 -21.74 23.78
CA GLN A 393 12.39 -23.19 23.70
C GLN A 393 11.11 -23.59 22.93
N ASP A 394 10.01 -22.86 23.10
CA ASP A 394 8.75 -23.13 22.40
C ASP A 394 8.91 -22.86 20.88
N ARG A 395 9.77 -21.93 20.49
CA ARG A 395 10.03 -21.58 19.08
C ARG A 395 10.90 -22.57 18.32
N CYS A 396 11.88 -23.22 18.96
CA CYS A 396 12.69 -24.23 18.30
C CYS A 396 11.89 -25.50 17.93
N ASN A 397 10.70 -25.67 18.50
CA ASN A 397 9.82 -26.83 18.30
C ASN A 397 8.62 -26.53 17.37
N ALA A 398 8.46 -25.28 16.92
CA ALA A 398 7.43 -24.82 15.98
C ALA A 398 8.05 -24.57 14.59
#